data_AF-A0A819RPX1-F1
#
_entry.id   AF-A0A819RPX1-F1
#
_cell.length_a   1.000
_cell.length_b   1.000
_cell.length_c   1.000
_cell.angle_alpha   90.00
_cell.angle_beta   90.00
_cell.angle_gamma   90.00
#
_symmetry.space_group_name_H-M   'P 1'
#
loop_
_entity.id
_entity.type
_entity.pdbx_description
1 polymer ?
#
loop_
_entity_poly.entity_id
_entity_poly.type
_entity_poly.pdbx_seq_one_letter_code
_entity_poly.pdbx_strand_id
1 'polypeptide(L)'
;FQEFDKLIRLYLTIPITTATSERAFSALNRVKNTLRSSMTQSRLNHCLLAHIYKEKLDKIDPNQIMSTFISSNEQRQPLLGLMF
;
A
#
# COMPACT_ATOMS: atom_id res chain seq x y z
N PHE A 1 30.08 20.69 -18.26
CA PHE A 1 29.40 19.46 -18.74
C PHE A 1 28.63 18.71 -17.66
N GLN A 2 29.04 18.74 -16.38
CA GLN A 2 28.39 18.00 -15.29
C GLN A 2 26.94 18.44 -14.99
N GLU A 3 26.62 19.73 -15.13
CA GLU A 3 25.25 20.23 -14.93
C GLU A 3 24.28 19.79 -16.04
N PHE A 4 24.80 19.55 -17.25
CA PHE A 4 23.99 19.07 -18.38
C PHE A 4 23.60 17.59 -18.19
N ASP A 5 24.49 16.77 -17.63
CA ASP A 5 24.20 15.36 -17.28
C ASP A 5 23.11 15.27 -16.19
N LYS A 6 23.16 16.13 -15.17
CA LYS A 6 22.12 16.20 -14.12
C LYS A 6 20.76 16.56 -14.70
N LEU A 7 20.70 17.54 -15.61
CA LEU A 7 19.47 17.95 -16.30
C LEU A 7 18.87 16.84 -17.15
N ILE A 8 19.69 16.12 -17.91
CA ILE A 8 19.23 14.97 -18.72
C ILE A 8 18.68 13.86 -17.81
N ARG A 9 19.36 13.53 -16.71
CA ARG A 9 18.87 12.54 -15.74
C ARG A 9 17.54 12.96 -15.13
N LEU A 10 17.40 14.21 -14.73
CA LEU A 10 16.14 14.73 -14.19
C LEU A 10 15.02 14.64 -15.22
N TYR A 11 15.30 15.05 -16.46
CA TYR A 11 14.34 14.98 -17.57
C TYR A 11 13.87 13.54 -17.85
N LEU A 12 14.78 12.56 -17.77
CA LEU A 12 14.45 11.13 -17.91
C LEU A 12 13.65 10.57 -16.72
N THR A 13 13.70 11.22 -15.56
CA THR A 13 12.95 10.80 -14.36
C THR A 13 11.54 11.40 -14.33
N ILE A 14 11.32 12.51 -15.05
CA ILE A 14 9.99 13.06 -15.25
C ILE A 14 9.20 12.01 -16.04
N PRO A 15 8.03 11.57 -15.54
CA PRO A 15 7.20 10.62 -16.26
C PRO A 15 6.69 11.31 -17.53
N ILE A 16 7.38 11.10 -18.65
CA ILE A 16 6.95 11.55 -19.99
C ILE A 16 5.64 10.85 -20.39
N THR A 17 5.37 9.67 -19.79
CA THR A 17 4.19 8.85 -20.08
C THR A 17 3.14 8.98 -18.98
N THR A 18 1.93 9.42 -19.33
CA THR A 18 0.76 9.47 -18.44
C THR A 18 0.32 8.08 -17.96
N ALA A 19 0.71 7.02 -18.68
CA ALA A 19 0.34 5.62 -18.39
C ALA A 19 0.64 5.17 -16.95
N THR A 20 1.75 5.62 -16.35
CA THR A 20 2.09 5.27 -14.96
C THR A 20 1.13 5.92 -13.97
N SER A 21 0.82 7.20 -14.18
CA SER A 21 -0.16 7.95 -13.37
C SER A 21 -1.57 7.39 -13.57
N GLU A 22 -1.98 7.09 -14.79
CA GLU A 22 -3.27 6.46 -15.11
C GLU A 22 -3.42 5.09 -14.43
N ARG A 23 -2.36 4.28 -14.44
CA ARG A 23 -2.33 3.00 -13.71
C ARG A 23 -2.50 3.21 -12.21
N ALA A 24 -1.83 4.21 -11.64
CA ALA A 24 -1.96 4.55 -10.22
C ALA A 24 -3.38 5.05 -9.88
N PHE A 25 -3.98 5.90 -10.70
CA PHE A 25 -5.37 6.35 -10.53
C PHE A 25 -6.38 5.22 -10.71
N SER A 26 -6.15 4.29 -11.64
CA SER A 26 -6.98 3.10 -11.81
C SER A 26 -6.92 2.20 -10.57
N ALA A 27 -5.72 1.94 -10.03
CA ALA A 27 -5.55 1.21 -8.78
C ALA A 27 -6.22 1.95 -7.60
N LEU A 28 -6.08 3.28 -7.55
CA LEU A 28 -6.71 4.11 -6.53
C LEU A 28 -8.24 4.00 -6.59
N ASN A 29 -8.85 4.04 -7.79
CA ASN A 29 -10.30 3.88 -7.95
C ASN A 29 -10.79 2.49 -7.52
N ARG A 30 -9.98 1.44 -7.69
CA ARG A 30 -10.30 0.09 -7.19
C ARG A 30 -10.29 0.05 -5.66
N VAL A 31 -9.30 0.68 -5.02
CA VAL A 31 -9.17 0.73 -3.55
C VAL A 31 -10.20 1.68 -2.91
N LYS A 32 -10.40 2.85 -3.52
CA LYS A 32 -11.35 3.91 -3.13
C LYS A 32 -12.56 3.88 -4.06
N ASN A 33 -13.38 2.85 -3.91
CA ASN A 33 -14.64 2.76 -4.65
C ASN A 33 -15.74 3.63 -4.02
N THR A 34 -16.82 3.86 -4.76
CA THR A 34 -17.94 4.74 -4.35
C THR A 34 -18.57 4.34 -3.02
N LEU A 35 -18.60 3.03 -2.72
CA LEU A 35 -19.15 2.48 -1.47
C LEU A 35 -18.22 2.68 -0.26
N ARG A 36 -16.93 2.98 -0.48
CA ARG A 36 -15.90 3.18 0.55
C ARG A 36 -15.44 4.63 0.64
N SER A 37 -16.31 5.57 0.24
CA SER A 37 -16.00 7.00 0.18
C SER A 37 -15.69 7.65 1.53
N SER A 38 -16.17 7.07 2.64
CA SER A 38 -15.94 7.56 4.02
C SER A 38 -14.58 7.18 4.63
N MET A 39 -13.70 6.54 3.87
CA MET A 39 -12.39 6.11 4.38
C MET A 39 -11.45 7.28 4.66
N THR A 40 -10.83 7.29 5.84
CA THR A 40 -9.76 8.24 6.21
C THR A 40 -8.53 8.09 5.31
N GLN A 41 -7.82 9.19 5.04
CA GLN A 41 -6.63 9.19 4.19
C GLN A 41 -5.53 8.23 4.67
N SER A 42 -5.33 8.09 5.99
CA SER A 42 -4.37 7.14 6.57
C SER A 42 -4.70 5.69 6.17
N ARG A 43 -5.95 5.27 6.33
CA ARG A 43 -6.40 3.92 5.91
C ARG A 43 -6.24 3.74 4.40
N LEU A 44 -6.58 4.76 3.60
CA LEU A 44 -6.43 4.71 2.14
C LEU A 44 -4.99 4.45 1.72
N ASN A 45 -4.05 5.18 2.31
CA ASN A 45 -2.62 5.04 2.01
C ASN A 45 -2.13 3.62 2.36
N HIS A 46 -2.50 3.09 3.53
CA HIS A 46 -2.13 1.72 3.91
C HIS A 46 -2.72 0.67 2.97
N CYS A 47 -3.99 0.80 2.57
CA CYS A 47 -4.61 -0.11 1.60
C CYS A 47 -3.94 -0.05 0.22
N LEU A 48 -3.56 1.15 -0.23
CA LEU A 48 -2.87 1.33 -1.51
C LEU A 48 -1.45 0.71 -1.47
N LEU A 49 -0.73 0.89 -0.35
CA LEU A 49 0.56 0.24 -0.14
C LEU A 49 0.44 -1.28 -0.17
N ALA A 50 -0.55 -1.85 0.51
CA ALA A 50 -0.82 -3.29 0.48
C ALA A 50 -1.15 -3.78 -0.95
N HIS A 51 -1.86 -2.97 -1.75
CA HIS A 51 -2.18 -3.31 -3.14
C HIS A 51 -0.93 -3.30 -4.05
N ILE A 52 -0.07 -2.29 -3.90
CA ILE A 52 1.18 -2.15 -4.69
C ILE A 52 2.18 -3.25 -4.31
N TYR A 53 2.32 -3.53 -3.02
CA TYR A 53 3.28 -4.52 -2.50
C TYR A 53 2.67 -5.89 -2.27
N LYS A 54 1.58 -6.24 -2.98
CA LYS A 54 0.86 -7.50 -2.79
C LYS A 54 1.79 -8.71 -2.89
N GLU A 55 2.69 -8.76 -3.87
CA GLU A 55 3.64 -9.87 -4.03
C GLU A 55 4.59 -10.05 -2.85
N LYS A 56 4.91 -8.97 -2.13
CA LYS A 56 5.70 -9.05 -0.90
C LYS A 56 4.83 -9.51 0.26
N LEU A 57 3.59 -9.02 0.32
CA LEU A 57 2.62 -9.38 1.35
C LEU A 57 2.23 -10.86 1.28
N ASP A 58 2.09 -11.41 0.08
CA ASP A 58 1.80 -12.83 -0.17
C ASP A 58 2.90 -13.77 0.34
N LYS A 59 4.12 -13.25 0.58
CA LYS A 59 5.25 -14.00 1.16
C LYS A 59 5.30 -13.93 2.69
N ILE A 60 4.49 -13.07 3.31
CA ILE A 60 4.46 -12.93 4.76
C ILE A 60 3.54 -14.00 5.33
N ASP A 61 3.99 -14.66 6.39
CA ASP A 61 3.17 -15.67 7.08
C ASP A 61 1.96 -15.00 7.76
N PRO A 62 0.72 -15.36 7.37
CA PRO A 62 -0.47 -14.78 7.97
C PRO A 62 -0.58 -15.06 9.47
N ASN A 63 0.02 -16.16 9.98
CA ASN A 63 -0.02 -16.48 11.40
C ASN A 63 0.78 -15.47 12.24
N GLN A 64 1.90 -14.97 11.71
CA GLN A 64 2.69 -13.92 12.37
C GLN A 64 1.96 -12.58 12.41
N ILE A 65 1.24 -12.24 11.34
CA ILE A 65 0.41 -11.03 11.29
C ILE A 65 -0.71 -11.15 12.34
N MET A 66 -1.34 -12.33 12.41
CA MET A 66 -2.40 -12.59 13.37
C MET A 66 -1.89 -12.49 14.81
N SER A 67 -0.77 -13.14 15.14
CA SER A 67 -0.20 -13.07 16.50
C SER A 67 0.09 -11.63 16.91
N THR A 68 0.65 -10.83 16.01
CA THR A 68 0.93 -9.40 16.23
C THR A 68 -0.36 -8.60 16.41
N PHE A 69 -1.40 -8.89 15.64
CA PHE A 69 -2.69 -8.21 15.73
C PHE A 69 -3.42 -8.51 17.05
N ILE A 70 -3.34 -9.76 17.52
CA ILE A 70 -3.92 -10.19 18.80
C ILE A 70 -3.11 -9.58 19.95
N SER A 71 -1.77 -9.61 19.91
CA SER A 71 -0.92 -9.01 20.95
C SER A 71 -1.03 -7.48 21.03
N SER A 72 -1.44 -6.82 19.95
CA SER A 72 -1.65 -5.37 19.91
C SER A 72 -2.84 -4.89 20.75
N ASN A 73 -3.73 -5.79 21.20
CA ASN A 73 -4.84 -5.43 22.08
C ASN A 73 -5.18 -6.61 22.99
N GLU A 74 -5.00 -6.40 24.30
CA GLU A 74 -5.24 -7.41 25.34
C GLU A 74 -6.67 -7.98 25.32
N GLN A 75 -7.67 -7.22 24.86
CA GLN A 75 -9.05 -7.69 24.73
C GLN A 75 -9.25 -8.71 23.60
N ARG A 76 -8.31 -8.79 22.64
CA ARG A 76 -8.38 -9.74 21.52
C ARG A 76 -7.86 -11.12 21.87
N GLN A 77 -6.96 -11.22 22.85
CA GLN A 77 -6.37 -12.48 23.32
C GLN A 77 -7.41 -13.52 23.72
N PRO A 78 -8.38 -13.22 24.62
CA PRO A 78 -9.36 -14.21 25.05
C PRO A 78 -10.33 -14.65 23.94
N LEU A 79 -10.54 -13.83 22.91
CA LEU A 79 -11.46 -14.14 21.80
C LEU A 79 -10.77 -14.90 20.66
N LEU A 80 -9.58 -14.46 20.27
CA LEU A 80 -8.90 -14.91 19.04
C LEU A 80 -7.69 -15.79 19.31
N GLY A 81 -7.08 -15.72 20.50
CA GLY A 81 -5.86 -16.47 20.84
C GLY A 81 -6.04 -17.98 21.01
N LEU A 82 -7.29 -18.45 21.07
CA LEU A 82 -7.61 -19.89 21.10
C LEU A 82 -7.89 -20.47 19.71
N MET A 83 -8.02 -19.61 18.69
CA MET A 83 -8.45 -19.99 17.34
C MET A 83 -7.29 -20.07 16.35
N PHE A 84 -6.10 -19.61 16.75
CA PHE A 84 -4.86 -19.56 15.96
C PHE A 84 -3.67 -20.01 16.79
#